data_AF-Q1IU58-F1
#
_entry.id   AF-Q1IU58-F1
#
_cell.length_a   1.000
_cell.length_b   1.000
_cell.length_c   1.000
_cell.angle_alpha   90.00
_cell.angle_beta   90.00
_cell.angle_gamma   90.00
#
_symmetry.space_group_name_H-M   'P 1'
#
loop_
_entity.id
_entity.type
_entity.pdbx_description
1 polymer ?
#
loop_
_entity_poly.entity_id
_entity_poly.type
_entity_poly.pdbx_seq_one_letter_code
_entity_poly.pdbx_strand_id
1 'polypeptide(L)'
;MDSGGNVLAVRFWTKTSDETALESCVREHGQMVYRIAFSVLRNPHDAEDAAQETFLRALRSGRVEDVNDSRAWLAKIAWRIALDHRRPEDLELSAIVEPASGAVNAESSLLAGERTKILHELIISLPRDLQDVVTLSTVQELSGTDVAAILGIPEASVRTRMHRARELMKEKLQSRYGTKSARGETR
;
A
#
# COMPACT_ATOMS: atom_id res chain seq x y z
N MET A 1 29.52 47.76 -40.00
CA MET A 1 28.18 47.25 -40.33
C MET A 1 28.36 45.84 -40.88
N ASP A 2 28.30 44.83 -40.03
CA ASP A 2 27.29 43.79 -40.22
C ASP A 2 27.02 43.13 -38.87
N SER A 3 25.74 42.94 -38.60
CA SER A 3 25.17 42.53 -37.33
C SER A 3 24.83 41.04 -37.41
N GLY A 4 25.19 40.30 -36.37
CA GLY A 4 24.67 38.95 -36.12
C GLY A 4 25.20 38.48 -34.77
N GLY A 5 24.56 38.76 -33.63
CA GLY A 5 23.14 38.55 -33.38
C GLY A 5 22.90 37.04 -33.28
N ASN A 6 23.23 36.45 -32.13
CA ASN A 6 22.26 35.88 -31.16
C ASN A 6 21.67 34.54 -31.66
N VAL A 7 21.52 33.45 -30.92
CA VAL A 7 21.42 33.17 -29.49
C VAL A 7 21.79 31.69 -29.36
N LEU A 8 22.37 31.32 -28.23
CA LEU A 8 22.32 29.97 -27.67
C LEU A 8 20.98 29.29 -27.98
N ALA A 9 20.99 28.30 -28.86
CA ALA A 9 19.88 27.36 -28.98
C ALA A 9 19.89 26.50 -27.71
N VAL A 10 19.27 27.03 -26.66
CA VAL A 10 18.84 26.25 -25.50
C VAL A 10 17.90 25.20 -26.05
N ARG A 11 18.47 24.02 -26.28
CA ARG A 11 17.74 22.81 -26.65
C ARG A 11 16.83 22.52 -25.46
N PHE A 12 15.59 22.97 -25.54
CA PHE A 12 14.55 22.56 -24.62
C PHE A 12 14.54 21.03 -24.65
N TRP A 13 14.93 20.42 -23.54
CA TRP A 13 14.79 18.99 -23.31
C TRP A 13 13.30 18.72 -23.20
N THR A 14 12.64 18.40 -24.31
CA THR A 14 11.30 17.83 -24.27
C THR A 14 11.47 16.40 -23.79
N LYS A 15 11.04 16.10 -22.55
CA LYS A 15 10.96 14.72 -22.06
C LYS A 15 10.23 13.85 -23.08
N THR A 16 10.70 12.62 -23.25
CA THR A 16 10.03 11.65 -24.12
C THR A 16 8.63 11.37 -23.57
N SER A 17 7.67 11.00 -24.44
CA SER A 17 6.29 10.63 -24.05
C SER A 17 6.29 9.65 -22.88
N ASP A 18 7.13 8.61 -22.96
CA ASP A 18 7.31 7.56 -21.96
C ASP A 18 7.74 8.07 -20.58
N GLU A 19 8.63 9.08 -20.54
CA GLU A 19 9.12 9.67 -19.30
C GLU A 19 8.01 10.48 -18.61
N THR A 20 7.20 11.18 -19.39
CA THR A 20 6.06 11.96 -18.90
C THR A 20 4.91 11.05 -18.42
N ALA A 21 4.68 9.93 -19.12
CA ALA A 21 3.73 8.90 -18.72
C ALA A 21 4.17 8.21 -17.42
N LEU A 22 5.45 7.87 -17.30
CA LEU A 22 6.00 7.25 -16.08
C LEU A 22 5.88 8.17 -14.87
N GLU A 23 6.24 9.45 -15.01
CA GLU A 23 6.09 10.41 -13.91
C GLU A 23 4.66 10.54 -13.43
N SER A 24 3.69 10.53 -14.36
CA SER A 24 2.27 10.57 -14.02
C SER A 24 1.83 9.29 -13.30
N CYS A 25 2.26 8.12 -13.79
CA CYS A 25 2.00 6.83 -13.18
C CYS A 25 2.58 6.71 -11.76
N VAL A 26 3.84 7.14 -11.56
CA VAL A 26 4.49 7.17 -10.24
C VAL A 26 3.76 8.12 -9.29
N ARG A 27 3.38 9.30 -9.76
CA ARG A 27 2.62 10.27 -8.95
C ARG A 27 1.26 9.73 -8.53
N GLU A 28 0.58 9.00 -9.40
CA GLU A 28 -0.76 8.47 -9.13
C GLU A 28 -0.74 7.19 -8.27
N HIS A 29 0.23 6.31 -8.50
CA HIS A 29 0.24 4.95 -7.95
C HIS A 29 1.37 4.67 -6.97
N GLY A 30 2.36 5.56 -6.85
CA GLY A 30 3.58 5.36 -6.06
C GLY A 30 3.30 5.01 -4.60
N GLN A 31 2.35 5.71 -3.97
CA GLN A 31 2.00 5.45 -2.58
C GLN A 31 1.41 4.05 -2.39
N MET A 32 0.54 3.60 -3.29
CA MET A 32 -0.10 2.28 -3.21
C MET A 32 0.92 1.17 -3.47
N VAL A 33 1.78 1.34 -4.49
CA VAL A 33 2.88 0.40 -4.79
C VAL A 33 3.82 0.27 -3.59
N TYR A 34 4.26 1.40 -3.01
CA TYR A 34 5.10 1.40 -1.81
C TYR A 34 4.42 0.71 -0.63
N ARG A 35 3.15 1.03 -0.35
CA ARG A 35 2.42 0.42 0.79
C ARG A 35 2.21 -1.08 0.61
N ILE A 36 2.02 -1.56 -0.62
CA ILE A 36 1.97 -2.99 -0.94
C ILE A 36 3.31 -3.65 -0.64
N ALA A 37 4.40 -3.12 -1.19
CA ALA A 37 5.74 -3.66 -0.96
C ALA A 37 6.11 -3.68 0.52
N PHE A 38 5.86 -2.56 1.21
CA PHE A 38 6.10 -2.42 2.64
C PHE A 38 5.26 -3.38 3.48
N SER A 39 4.02 -3.68 3.09
CA SER A 39 3.17 -4.63 3.83
C SER A 39 3.73 -6.06 3.87
N VAL A 40 4.54 -6.42 2.87
CA VAL A 40 5.18 -7.73 2.75
C VAL A 40 6.58 -7.71 3.37
N LEU A 41 7.38 -6.69 3.06
CA LEU A 41 8.81 -6.61 3.39
C LEU A 41 9.10 -6.00 4.77
N ARG A 42 8.24 -5.09 5.25
CA ARG A 42 8.40 -4.39 6.54
C ARG A 42 9.75 -3.66 6.72
N ASN A 43 10.48 -3.41 5.64
CA ASN A 43 11.70 -2.64 5.60
C ASN A 43 11.51 -1.47 4.60
N PRO A 44 11.70 -0.20 5.02
CA PRO A 44 11.53 0.95 4.13
C PRO A 44 12.40 0.89 2.87
N HIS A 45 13.69 0.53 3.01
CA HIS A 45 14.62 0.47 1.88
C HIS A 45 14.23 -0.65 0.90
N ASP A 46 13.96 -1.85 1.41
CA ASP A 46 13.54 -2.96 0.53
C ASP A 46 12.19 -2.64 -0.15
N ALA A 47 11.29 -1.92 0.53
CA ALA A 47 10.02 -1.49 -0.04
C ALA A 47 10.18 -0.41 -1.11
N GLU A 48 11.09 0.55 -0.92
CA GLU A 48 11.46 1.55 -1.93
C GLU A 48 12.07 0.87 -3.17
N ASP A 49 12.98 -0.07 -2.98
CA ASP A 49 13.61 -0.82 -4.07
C ASP A 49 12.58 -1.66 -4.85
N ALA A 50 11.69 -2.35 -4.15
CA ALA A 50 10.60 -3.10 -4.77
C ALA A 50 9.62 -2.17 -5.54
N ALA A 51 9.36 -0.98 -5.02
CA ALA A 51 8.53 0.02 -5.70
C ALA A 51 9.21 0.53 -6.98
N GLN A 52 10.49 0.85 -6.92
CA GLN A 52 11.27 1.26 -8.09
C GLN A 52 11.28 0.17 -9.16
N GLU A 53 11.57 -1.08 -8.79
CA GLU A 53 11.56 -2.20 -9.74
C GLU A 53 10.16 -2.44 -10.34
N THR A 54 9.09 -2.18 -9.57
CA THR A 54 7.70 -2.23 -10.09
C THR A 54 7.52 -1.23 -11.24
N PHE A 55 7.90 0.03 -11.05
CA PHE A 55 7.75 1.05 -12.09
C PHE A 55 8.71 0.86 -13.27
N LEU A 56 9.91 0.33 -13.03
CA LEU A 56 10.84 -0.05 -14.10
C LEU A 56 10.28 -1.19 -14.96
N ARG A 57 9.65 -2.21 -14.35
CA ARG A 57 8.92 -3.24 -15.09
C ARG A 57 7.73 -2.66 -15.83
N ALA A 58 7.07 -1.68 -15.22
CA ALA A 58 5.91 -1.04 -15.83
C ALA A 58 6.29 -0.32 -17.13
N LEU A 59 7.34 0.49 -17.06
CA LEU A 59 7.94 1.18 -18.21
C LEU A 59 8.32 0.19 -19.32
N ARG A 60 9.03 -0.90 -18.97
CA ARG A 60 9.47 -1.91 -19.94
C ARG A 60 8.32 -2.65 -20.63
N SER A 61 7.15 -2.74 -20.02
CA SER A 61 6.02 -3.44 -20.62
C SER A 61 5.16 -2.55 -21.53
N GLY A 62 5.42 -1.25 -21.60
CA GLY A 62 4.60 -0.29 -22.37
C GLY A 62 3.17 -0.11 -21.88
N ARG A 63 2.83 -0.58 -20.66
CA ARG A 63 1.46 -0.50 -20.11
C ARG A 63 1.23 0.74 -19.25
N VAL A 64 2.23 1.62 -19.15
CA VAL A 64 2.18 2.87 -18.37
C VAL A 64 1.15 3.85 -18.93
N GLU A 65 0.81 3.74 -20.21
CA GLU A 65 -0.17 4.61 -20.88
C GLU A 65 -1.63 4.20 -20.61
N ASP A 66 -1.87 2.96 -20.18
CA ASP A 66 -3.22 2.44 -19.88
C ASP A 66 -3.60 2.68 -18.41
N VAL A 67 -3.96 3.92 -18.09
CA VAL A 67 -4.32 4.36 -16.71
C VAL A 67 -5.47 3.52 -16.11
N ASN A 68 -6.43 3.06 -16.92
CA ASN A 68 -7.63 2.38 -16.45
C ASN A 68 -7.41 0.93 -15.94
N ASP A 69 -6.31 0.26 -16.30
CA ASP A 69 -5.95 -1.09 -15.82
C ASP A 69 -4.61 -1.12 -15.05
N SER A 70 -3.98 0.05 -14.89
CA SER A 70 -2.66 0.17 -14.27
C SER A 70 -2.67 -0.17 -12.78
N ARG A 71 -3.74 0.16 -12.03
CA ARG A 71 -3.79 -0.01 -10.57
C ARG A 71 -3.65 -1.47 -10.13
N ALA A 72 -4.55 -2.34 -10.58
CA ALA A 72 -4.57 -3.75 -10.20
C ALA A 72 -3.32 -4.49 -10.71
N TRP A 73 -2.87 -4.13 -11.92
CA TRP A 73 -1.68 -4.70 -12.52
C TRP A 73 -0.39 -4.29 -11.79
N LEU A 74 -0.22 -3.01 -11.43
CA LEU A 74 0.90 -2.53 -10.60
C LEU A 74 0.87 -3.17 -9.21
N ALA A 75 -0.32 -3.27 -8.60
CA ALA A 75 -0.49 -3.95 -7.32
C ALA A 75 -0.02 -5.41 -7.39
N LYS A 76 -0.35 -6.12 -8.46
CA LYS A 76 0.09 -7.49 -8.70
C LYS A 76 1.60 -7.61 -8.87
N ILE A 77 2.22 -6.71 -9.64
CA ILE A 77 3.67 -6.72 -9.83
C ILE A 77 4.39 -6.38 -8.53
N ALA A 78 3.95 -5.34 -7.81
CA ALA A 78 4.51 -4.93 -6.53
C ALA A 78 4.44 -6.06 -5.50
N TRP A 79 3.28 -6.71 -5.39
CA TRP A 79 3.09 -7.86 -4.50
C TRP A 79 4.06 -8.99 -4.82
N ARG A 80 4.20 -9.34 -6.11
CA ARG A 80 5.09 -10.42 -6.54
C ARG A 80 6.56 -10.09 -6.26
N ILE A 81 7.02 -8.89 -6.62
CA ILE A 81 8.39 -8.45 -6.34
C ILE A 81 8.64 -8.51 -4.83
N ALA A 82 7.71 -8.01 -4.02
CA ALA A 82 7.87 -7.99 -2.58
C ALA A 82 7.91 -9.41 -1.98
N LEU A 83 7.12 -10.35 -2.50
CA LEU A 83 7.21 -11.76 -2.11
C LEU A 83 8.54 -12.40 -2.52
N ASP A 84 9.07 -12.07 -3.70
CA ASP A 84 10.36 -12.58 -4.19
C ASP A 84 11.53 -12.08 -3.33
N HIS A 85 11.43 -10.87 -2.77
CA HIS A 85 12.47 -10.26 -1.91
C HIS A 85 12.30 -10.59 -0.42
N ARG A 86 11.18 -11.21 -0.05
CA ARG A 86 10.85 -11.50 1.34
C ARG A 86 11.76 -12.60 1.89
N ARG A 87 12.43 -12.34 3.00
CA ARG A 87 13.30 -13.33 3.65
C ARG A 87 12.48 -14.21 4.59
N PRO A 88 12.86 -15.48 4.80
CA PRO A 88 12.21 -16.34 5.78
C PRO A 88 12.25 -15.76 7.20
N GLU A 89 13.30 -15.02 7.54
CA GLU A 89 13.53 -14.40 8.85
C GLU A 89 12.54 -13.26 9.16
N ASP A 90 11.95 -12.63 8.14
CA ASP A 90 10.93 -11.56 8.29
C ASP A 90 9.57 -12.09 8.78
N LEU A 91 9.45 -13.41 9.00
CA LEU A 91 8.29 -14.04 9.61
C LEU A 91 8.12 -13.66 11.09
N GLU A 92 9.21 -13.34 11.79
CA GLU A 92 9.21 -13.19 13.26
C GLU A 92 9.10 -11.72 13.74
N LEU A 93 9.35 -10.74 12.87
CA LEU A 93 9.40 -9.34 13.28
C LEU A 93 8.05 -8.63 13.15
N SER A 94 7.29 -8.55 14.25
CA SER A 94 6.12 -7.69 14.40
C SER A 94 6.49 -6.40 15.16
N ALA A 95 6.86 -5.33 14.47
CA ALA A 95 6.93 -4.02 15.12
C ALA A 95 6.73 -2.84 14.16
N ILE A 96 5.63 -2.12 14.43
CA ILE A 96 5.44 -0.66 14.36
C ILE A 96 5.52 0.02 12.99
N VAL A 97 4.36 0.54 12.54
CA VAL A 97 4.25 1.59 11.52
C VAL A 97 3.78 2.87 12.20
N GLU A 98 4.53 3.94 12.01
CA GLU A 98 4.07 5.30 12.29
C GLU A 98 3.08 5.74 11.20
N PRO A 99 1.91 6.29 11.56
CA PRO A 99 1.00 6.87 10.59
C PRO A 99 1.63 8.13 9.96
N ALA A 100 1.63 8.19 8.62
CA ALA A 100 2.00 9.40 7.89
C ALA A 100 1.09 10.56 8.33
N SER A 101 1.70 11.57 8.96
CA SER A 101 1.02 12.77 9.47
C SER A 101 0.61 13.68 8.31
N GLY A 102 -0.69 13.67 7.97
CA GLY A 102 -1.33 14.66 7.13
C GLY A 102 -2.06 15.69 8.00
N ALA A 103 -1.70 16.96 7.87
CA ALA A 103 -2.21 18.06 8.68
C ALA A 103 -3.73 18.23 8.60
N VAL A 104 -4.43 17.81 9.66
CA VAL A 104 -5.81 18.20 9.97
C VAL A 104 -5.88 18.43 11.49
N ASN A 105 -6.73 19.35 11.92
CA ASN A 105 -7.01 19.78 13.30
C ASN A 105 -6.53 18.82 14.42
N ALA A 106 -5.73 19.35 15.37
CA ALA A 106 -4.93 18.55 16.30
C ALA A 106 -5.75 17.53 17.12
N GLU A 107 -6.97 17.86 17.55
CA GLU A 107 -7.77 16.97 18.38
C GLU A 107 -8.46 15.84 17.58
N SER A 108 -8.98 16.16 16.39
CA SER A 108 -9.55 15.14 15.49
C SER A 108 -8.49 14.28 14.81
N SER A 109 -7.29 14.83 14.59
CA SER A 109 -6.12 14.09 14.10
C SER A 109 -5.56 13.12 15.14
N LEU A 110 -5.55 13.50 16.42
CA LEU A 110 -5.18 12.58 17.51
C LEU A 110 -6.13 11.38 17.60
N LEU A 111 -7.45 11.61 17.61
CA LEU A 111 -8.46 10.54 17.64
C LEU A 111 -8.46 9.68 16.37
N ALA A 112 -8.25 10.28 15.19
CA ALA A 112 -8.11 9.55 13.94
C ALA A 112 -6.82 8.72 13.91
N GLY A 113 -5.73 9.26 14.46
CA GLY A 113 -4.45 8.59 14.62
C GLY A 113 -4.55 7.37 15.56
N GLU A 114 -5.24 7.51 16.69
CA GLU A 114 -5.51 6.40 17.61
C GLU A 114 -6.34 5.29 16.96
N ARG A 115 -7.42 5.64 16.24
CA ARG A 115 -8.24 4.66 15.51
C ARG A 115 -7.44 3.93 14.43
N THR A 116 -6.62 4.67 13.68
CA THR A 116 -5.75 4.12 12.64
C THR A 116 -4.73 3.15 13.24
N LYS A 117 -4.12 3.53 14.36
CA LYS A 117 -3.19 2.67 15.11
C LYS A 117 -3.86 1.39 15.60
N ILE A 118 -5.05 1.48 16.19
CA ILE A 118 -5.81 0.31 16.66
C ILE A 118 -6.13 -0.63 15.49
N LEU A 119 -6.62 -0.10 14.37
CA LEU A 119 -6.91 -0.91 13.17
C LEU A 119 -5.65 -1.61 12.66
N HIS A 120 -4.54 -0.89 12.60
CA HIS A 120 -3.27 -1.44 12.14
C HIS A 120 -2.75 -2.57 13.06
N GLU A 121 -2.82 -2.36 14.38
CA GLU A 121 -2.49 -3.40 15.38
C GLU A 121 -3.39 -4.63 15.24
N LEU A 122 -4.69 -4.43 15.03
CA LEU A 122 -5.63 -5.52 14.79
C LEU A 122 -5.27 -6.31 13.53
N ILE A 123 -4.97 -5.63 12.42
CA ILE A 123 -4.58 -6.27 11.15
C ILE A 123 -3.29 -7.08 11.30
N ILE A 124 -2.26 -6.53 11.94
CA ILE A 124 -0.98 -7.25 12.16
C ILE A 124 -1.17 -8.48 13.05
N SER A 125 -2.15 -8.45 13.93
CA SER A 125 -2.42 -9.56 14.84
C SER A 125 -3.21 -10.71 14.20
N LEU A 126 -3.67 -10.56 12.95
CA LEU A 126 -4.38 -11.62 12.23
C LEU A 126 -3.41 -12.69 11.72
N PRO A 127 -3.88 -13.93 11.49
CA PRO A 127 -3.18 -14.89 10.63
C PRO A 127 -2.82 -14.24 9.29
N ARG A 128 -1.62 -14.56 8.77
CA ARG A 128 -1.04 -13.87 7.61
C ARG A 128 -1.93 -13.90 6.37
N ASP A 129 -2.55 -15.05 6.09
CA ASP A 129 -3.46 -15.21 4.96
C ASP A 129 -4.71 -14.30 5.03
N LEU A 130 -5.10 -13.90 6.25
CA LEU A 130 -6.17 -12.93 6.50
C LEU A 130 -5.64 -11.50 6.47
N GLN A 131 -4.44 -11.26 7.01
CA GLN A 131 -3.76 -9.96 6.93
C GLN A 131 -3.61 -9.52 5.46
N ASP A 132 -3.11 -10.40 4.60
CA ASP A 132 -2.87 -10.12 3.19
C ASP A 132 -4.15 -9.69 2.46
N VAL A 133 -5.26 -10.41 2.71
CA VAL A 133 -6.56 -10.12 2.12
C VAL A 133 -7.13 -8.79 2.63
N VAL A 134 -7.02 -8.48 3.93
CA VAL A 134 -7.49 -7.20 4.49
C VAL A 134 -6.65 -6.03 3.98
N THR A 135 -5.32 -6.18 3.92
CA THR A 135 -4.43 -5.14 3.41
C THR A 135 -4.75 -4.84 1.95
N LEU A 136 -4.79 -5.85 1.08
CA LEU A 136 -5.05 -5.63 -0.34
C LEU A 136 -6.47 -5.08 -0.59
N SER A 137 -7.50 -5.60 0.08
CA SER A 137 -8.88 -5.19 -0.15
C SER A 137 -9.24 -3.84 0.49
N THR A 138 -8.87 -3.63 1.76
CA THR A 138 -9.35 -2.48 2.55
C THR A 138 -8.34 -1.34 2.58
N VAL A 139 -7.05 -1.66 2.67
CA VAL A 139 -5.99 -0.64 2.80
C VAL A 139 -5.57 -0.10 1.43
N GLN A 140 -5.59 -0.95 0.41
CA GLN A 140 -5.27 -0.59 -0.98
C GLN A 140 -6.51 -0.48 -1.89
N GLU A 141 -7.72 -0.65 -1.35
CA GLU A 141 -8.99 -0.48 -2.07
C GLU A 141 -9.08 -1.32 -3.37
N LEU A 142 -8.49 -2.53 -3.36
CA LEU A 142 -8.56 -3.44 -4.50
C LEU A 142 -9.85 -4.25 -4.49
N SER A 143 -10.38 -4.53 -5.68
CA SER A 143 -11.57 -5.35 -5.84
C SER A 143 -11.34 -6.80 -5.41
N GLY A 144 -12.40 -7.53 -5.05
CA GLY A 144 -12.27 -8.94 -4.66
C GLY A 144 -11.63 -9.80 -5.76
N THR A 145 -11.91 -9.50 -7.02
CA THR A 145 -11.33 -10.14 -8.21
C THR A 145 -9.83 -9.85 -8.33
N ASP A 146 -9.40 -8.61 -8.07
CA ASP A 146 -7.97 -8.26 -8.12
C ASP A 146 -7.21 -8.93 -6.98
N VAL A 147 -7.76 -8.91 -5.77
CA VAL A 147 -7.16 -9.59 -4.61
C VAL A 147 -7.01 -11.09 -4.87
N ALA A 148 -8.02 -11.72 -5.47
CA ALA A 148 -7.97 -13.12 -5.88
C ALA A 148 -6.82 -13.38 -6.87
N ALA A 149 -6.71 -12.53 -7.90
CA ALA A 149 -5.67 -12.64 -8.93
C ALA A 149 -4.25 -12.37 -8.39
N ILE A 150 -4.11 -11.51 -7.39
CA ILE A 150 -2.83 -11.19 -6.73
C ILE A 150 -2.39 -12.34 -5.82
N LEU A 151 -3.32 -12.87 -5.02
CA LEU A 151 -3.02 -13.92 -4.04
C LEU A 151 -3.04 -15.34 -4.62
N GLY A 152 -3.50 -15.53 -5.86
CA GLY A 152 -3.61 -16.85 -6.49
C GLY A 152 -4.65 -17.74 -5.81
N ILE A 153 -5.74 -17.16 -5.31
CA ILE A 153 -6.83 -17.87 -4.61
C ILE A 153 -8.18 -17.62 -5.30
N PRO A 154 -9.19 -18.48 -5.11
CA PRO A 154 -10.54 -18.21 -5.60
C PRO A 154 -11.15 -16.93 -5.01
N GLU A 155 -11.93 -16.18 -5.79
CA GLU A 155 -12.63 -14.98 -5.29
C GLU A 155 -13.56 -15.30 -4.11
N ALA A 156 -14.19 -16.49 -4.12
CA ALA A 156 -14.98 -16.97 -2.98
C ALA A 156 -14.14 -17.09 -1.70
N SER A 157 -12.86 -17.49 -1.81
CA SER A 157 -11.94 -17.56 -0.68
C SER A 157 -11.59 -16.17 -0.16
N VAL A 158 -11.46 -15.15 -1.02
CA VAL A 158 -11.29 -13.75 -0.60
C VAL A 158 -12.45 -13.33 0.30
N ARG A 159 -13.70 -13.60 -0.12
CA ARG A 159 -14.91 -13.26 0.65
C ARG A 159 -14.94 -13.95 2.01
N THR A 160 -14.66 -15.24 2.07
CA THR A 160 -14.64 -16.02 3.31
C THR A 160 -13.52 -15.56 4.24
N ARG A 161 -12.32 -15.26 3.72
CA ARG A 161 -11.21 -14.72 4.51
C ARG A 161 -11.52 -13.32 5.04
N MET A 162 -12.12 -12.44 4.24
CA MET A 162 -12.57 -11.13 4.71
C MET A 162 -13.60 -11.23 5.83
N HIS A 163 -14.56 -12.16 5.72
CA HIS A 163 -15.52 -12.42 6.78
C HIS A 163 -14.82 -12.87 8.06
N ARG A 164 -13.95 -13.88 7.98
CA ARG A 164 -13.19 -14.40 9.12
C ARG A 164 -12.30 -13.34 9.76
N ALA A 165 -11.64 -12.50 8.96
CA ALA A 165 -10.81 -11.41 9.44
C ALA A 165 -11.63 -10.40 10.26
N ARG A 166 -12.83 -10.03 9.79
CA ARG A 166 -13.73 -9.13 10.53
C ARG A 166 -14.18 -9.70 11.87
N GLU A 167 -14.55 -10.99 11.92
CA GLU A 167 -14.94 -11.63 13.18
C GLU A 167 -13.77 -11.65 14.18
N LEU A 168 -12.56 -12.01 13.76
CA LEU A 168 -11.39 -11.99 14.64
C LEU A 168 -11.04 -10.57 15.12
N MET A 169 -11.12 -9.56 14.24
CA MET A 169 -10.87 -8.17 14.63
C MET A 169 -11.94 -7.68 15.63
N LYS A 170 -13.20 -8.07 15.44
CA LYS A 170 -14.31 -7.76 16.36
C LYS A 170 -14.11 -8.41 17.72
N GLU A 171 -13.78 -9.70 17.77
CA GLU A 171 -13.46 -10.43 19.01
C GLU A 171 -12.33 -9.74 19.78
N LYS A 172 -11.22 -9.41 19.09
CA LYS A 172 -10.09 -8.72 19.71
C LYS A 172 -10.44 -7.33 20.22
N LEU A 173 -11.24 -6.57 19.47
CA LEU A 173 -11.73 -5.26 19.91
C LEU A 173 -12.61 -5.40 21.15
N GLN A 174 -13.50 -6.39 21.19
CA GLN A 174 -14.33 -6.70 22.35
C GLN A 174 -13.50 -7.13 23.56
N SER A 175 -12.47 -7.95 23.40
CA SER A 175 -11.56 -8.29 24.51
C SER A 175 -10.79 -7.07 25.03
N ARG A 176 -10.37 -6.16 24.14
CA ARG A 176 -9.58 -4.97 24.50
C ARG A 176 -10.39 -3.89 25.21
N TYR A 177 -11.68 -3.74 24.88
CA TYR A 177 -12.55 -2.67 25.40
C TYR A 177 -13.72 -3.17 26.27
N GLY A 178 -14.14 -4.42 26.13
CA GLY A 178 -15.23 -5.04 26.91
C GLY A 178 -14.90 -5.24 28.39
N THR A 179 -13.62 -5.38 28.76
CA THR A 179 -13.19 -5.46 30.16
C THR A 179 -13.22 -4.10 30.87
N LYS A 180 -13.20 -2.98 30.14
CA LYS A 180 -13.20 -1.62 30.73
C LYS A 180 -14.59 -1.16 31.20
N SER A 181 -15.67 -1.74 30.66
CA SER A 181 -17.05 -1.37 31.04
C SER A 181 -17.55 -2.04 32.33
N ALA A 182 -16.96 -3.17 32.74
CA ALA A 182 -17.43 -3.96 33.89
C ALA A 182 -16.82 -3.54 35.25
N ARG A 183 -15.96 -2.50 35.29
CA ARG A 183 -15.24 -2.05 36.49
C ARG A 183 -15.68 -0.68 37.03
N GLY A 184 -16.76 -0.12 36.48
CA GLY A 184 -17.20 1.26 36.73
C GLY A 184 -18.45 1.44 37.60
N GLU A 185 -19.09 0.37 38.08
CA GLU A 185 -20.32 0.46 38.89
C GLU A 185 -20.19 -0.35 40.17
N THR A 186 -19.34 0.10 41.09
CA THR A 186 -19.51 -0.17 42.51
C THR A 186 -18.88 0.95 43.32
N ARG A 187 -19.61 2.05 43.50
CA ARG A 187 -19.66 2.75 44.78
C ARG A 187 -20.84 3.69 44.89
#